data_AF-A0A7C1BA64-F1
#
_entry.id   AF-A0A7C1BA64-F1
#
_cell.length_a   1.000
_cell.length_b   1.000
_cell.length_c   1.000
_cell.angle_alpha   90.00
_cell.angle_beta   90.00
_cell.angle_gamma   90.00
#
_symmetry.space_group_name_H-M   'P 1'
#
loop_
_entity.id
_entity.type
_entity.pdbx_description
1 polymer ?
#
loop_
_entity_poly.entity_id
_entity_poly.type
_entity_poly.pdbx_seq_one_letter_code
_entity_poly.pdbx_strand_id
1 'polypeptide(L)' 'MKRFSMREIRVGIFLIVSIALFTGFVFSVGEQSRIFEPKYRLLVYFPRVSGLVAGAPVMLEGVDVGSVEDIQLLLD' A
#
# COMPACT_ATOMS: atom_id res chain seq x y z
N MET A 1 35.43 18.47 24.06
CA MET A 1 34.79 18.64 22.74
C MET A 1 35.12 17.40 21.92
N LYS A 2 34.14 16.54 21.62
CA LYS A 2 34.38 15.31 20.82
C LYS A 2 34.72 15.72 19.39
N ARG A 3 35.93 15.40 18.93
CA ARG A 3 36.41 15.75 17.60
C ARG A 3 35.90 14.67 16.65
N PHE A 4 34.78 14.95 15.98
CA PHE A 4 34.23 14.02 15.00
C PHE A 4 35.29 13.71 13.94
N SER A 5 35.49 12.42 13.70
CA SER A 5 36.41 11.96 12.68
C SER A 5 35.80 12.18 11.31
N MET A 6 36.63 12.54 10.32
CA MET A 6 36.19 12.65 8.93
C MET A 6 35.55 11.35 8.41
N ARG A 7 35.87 10.21 9.03
CA ARG A 7 35.24 8.91 8.75
C ARG A 7 33.78 8.87 9.22
N GLU A 8 33.49 9.36 10.42
CA GLU A 8 32.14 9.36 11.00
C GLU A 8 31.18 10.24 10.19
N ILE A 9 31.66 11.40 9.73
CA ILE A 9 30.87 12.31 8.87
C ILE A 9 30.54 11.65 7.53
N ARG A 10 31.50 10.96 6.89
CA ARG A 10 31.26 10.25 5.62
C ARG A 10 30.24 9.13 5.78
N VAL A 11 30.33 8.36 6.86
CA VAL A 11 29.36 7.29 7.15
C VAL A 11 27.97 7.88 7.39
N GLY A 12 27.86 8.98 8.14
CA GLY A 12 26.59 9.68 8.33
C GLY A 12 25.96 10.16 7.01
N ILE A 13 26.76 10.78 6.14
CA ILE A 13 26.28 11.20 4.80
C ILE A 13 25.84 10.00 3.97
N PHE A 14 26.62 8.91 3.95
CA PHE A 14 26.26 7.71 3.22
C PHE A 14 24.92 7.11 3.68
N LEU A 15 24.70 7.04 4.99
CA LEU A 15 23.43 6.60 5.58
C LEU A 15 22.27 7.50 5.15
N ILE A 16 22.43 8.83 5.25
CA ILE A 16 21.38 9.79 4.86
C ILE A 16 21.03 9.64 3.37
N VAL A 17 22.05 9.57 2.50
CA VAL A 17 21.83 9.39 1.06
C VAL A 17 21.13 8.07 0.77
N SER A 18 21.54 6.98 1.44
CA SER A 18 20.92 5.66 1.26
C SER A 18 19.45 5.67 1.66
N ILE A 19 19.13 6.28 2.81
CA ILE A 19 17.74 6.43 3.28
C ILE A 19 16.92 7.28 2.31
N ALA A 20 17.47 8.39 1.83
CA ALA A 20 16.79 9.26 0.87
C ALA A 20 16.48 8.54 -0.45
N LEU A 21 17.46 7.80 -0.99
CA LEU A 21 17.28 6.99 -2.20
C LEU A 21 16.27 5.85 -1.98
N PHE A 22 16.37 5.13 -0.87
CA PHE A 22 15.44 4.06 -0.53
C PHE A 22 14.01 4.58 -0.39
N THR A 23 13.85 5.72 0.29
CA THR A 23 12.56 6.38 0.46
C THR A 23 12.00 6.78 -0.90
N GLY A 24 12.78 7.48 -1.73
CA GLY A 24 12.36 7.85 -3.09
C GLY A 24 11.94 6.64 -3.94
N PHE A 25 12.66 5.53 -3.83
CA PHE A 25 12.32 4.28 -4.51
C PHE A 25 10.97 3.70 -4.03
N VAL A 26 10.74 3.63 -2.72
CA VAL A 26 9.47 3.14 -2.15
C VAL A 26 8.28 4.00 -2.60
N PHE A 27 8.43 5.33 -2.58
CA PHE A 27 7.38 6.24 -3.05
C PHE A 27 7.07 6.05 -4.53
N SER A 28 8.10 5.89 -5.37
CA SER A 28 7.94 5.66 -6.81
C SER A 28 7.17 4.36 -7.11
N VAL A 29 7.45 3.27 -6.39
CA VAL A 29 6.73 2.00 -6.55
C VAL A 29 5.28 2.09 -6.06
N GLY A 30 5.05 2.79 -4.94
CA GLY A 30 3.72 2.93 -4.36
C GLY A 30 2.75 3.77 -5.20
N GLU A 31 3.25 4.82 -5.87
CA GLU A 31 2.49 5.60 -6.84
C GLU A 31 2.01 4.74 -8.02
N GLN A 32 2.91 3.93 -8.59
CA GLN A 32 2.57 3.05 -9.72
C GLN A 32 1.53 1.98 -9.34
N SER A 33 1.49 1.58 -8.08
CA SER A 33 0.58 0.55 -7.57
C SER A 33 -0.77 1.10 -7.10
N ARG A 34 -1.08 2.38 -7.35
CA ARG A 34 -2.34 3.07 -6.95
C ARG A 34 -2.69 2.91 -5.45
N ILE A 35 -1.68 2.69 -4.61
CA ILE A 35 -1.88 2.43 -3.17
C ILE A 35 -2.32 3.71 -2.45
N PHE A 36 -1.96 4.87 -3.01
CA PHE A 36 -2.28 6.20 -2.49
C PHE A 36 -3.51 6.85 -3.16
N GLU A 37 -4.18 6.17 -4.09
CA GLU A 37 -5.41 6.71 -4.67
C GLU A 37 -6.54 6.70 -3.63
N PRO A 38 -7.32 7.80 -3.48
CA PRO A 38 -8.45 7.82 -2.57
C PRO A 38 -9.51 6.82 -3.03
N LYS A 39 -9.87 5.89 -2.14
CA LYS A 39 -10.90 4.86 -2.37
C LYS A 39 -12.15 5.18 -1.57
N TYR A 40 -13.29 4.73 -2.06
CA TYR A 40 -14.56 4.79 -1.34
C TYR A 40 -15.09 3.36 -1.13
N ARG A 41 -15.89 3.18 -0.08
CA ARG A 41 -16.48 1.89 0.28
C ARG A 41 -17.88 1.79 -0.30
N LEU A 42 -18.19 0.66 -0.91
CA LEU A 42 -19.52 0.31 -1.39
C LEU A 42 -20.04 -0.89 -0.60
N LEU A 43 -21.31 -0.81 -0.19
CA LEU A 43 -21.99 -1.89 0.51
C LEU A 43 -23.04 -2.49 -0.42
N VAL A 44 -23.03 -3.81 -0.53
CA VAL A 44 -23.93 -4.57 -1.39
C VAL A 44 -24.40 -5.81 -0.64
N TYR A 45 -25.67 -6.16 -0.84
CA TYR A 45 -26.29 -7.31 -0.19
C TYR A 45 -26.52 -8.41 -1.22
N PHE A 46 -26.03 -9.61 -0.92
CA PHE A 46 -26.24 -10.79 -1.75
C PHE A 46 -26.94 -11.86 -0.92
N PRO A 47 -27.97 -12.54 -1.46
CA PRO A 47 -28.65 -13.61 -0.75
C PRO A 47 -27.74 -14.83 -0.53
N ARG A 48 -26.79 -15.06 -1.45
CA ARG A 48 -25.79 -16.13 -1.38
C ARG A 48 -24.52 -15.70 -2.13
N VAL A 49 -23.37 -16.08 -1.60
CA VAL A 49 -22.07 -15.97 -2.28
C VAL A 49 -21.34 -17.30 -2.15
N SER A 50 -20.78 -17.81 -3.26
CA SER A 50 -20.07 -19.10 -3.28
C SER A 50 -18.59 -18.85 -3.51
N GLY A 51 -17.78 -19.06 -2.46
CA GLY A 51 -16.32 -18.91 -2.55
C GLY A 51 -15.81 -17.48 -2.67
N LEU A 52 -16.66 -16.47 -2.42
CA LEU A 52 -16.22 -15.09 -2.31
C LEU A 52 -15.40 -14.92 -1.02
N VAL A 53 -14.24 -14.29 -1.15
CA VAL A 53 -13.31 -14.07 -0.03
C VAL A 53 -12.87 -12.60 0.00
N ALA A 54 -12.49 -12.13 1.19
CA ALA A 54 -11.83 -10.83 1.32
C ALA A 54 -10.56 -10.80 0.45
N GLY A 55 -10.31 -9.66 -0.20
CA GLY A 55 -9.25 -9.47 -1.17
C GLY A 55 -9.58 -9.93 -2.60
N ALA A 56 -10.73 -10.55 -2.85
CA ALA A 56 -11.16 -10.89 -4.21
C ALA A 56 -11.28 -9.62 -5.08
N PRO A 57 -10.84 -9.67 -6.36
CA PRO A 57 -10.87 -8.49 -7.23
C PRO A 57 -12.31 -8.13 -7.61
N VAL A 58 -12.59 -6.82 -7.63
CA VAL A 58 -13.85 -6.27 -8.13
C VAL A 58 -13.58 -5.73 -9.53
N MET A 59 -14.30 -6.25 -10.52
CA MET A 59 -14.11 -5.89 -11.91
C MET A 59 -15.30 -5.09 -12.45
N LEU A 60 -15.00 -4.04 -13.22
CA LEU A 60 -15.97 -3.29 -14.01
C LEU A 60 -15.58 -3.43 -15.49
N GLU A 61 -16.47 -4.00 -16.30
CA GLU A 61 -16.21 -4.25 -17.73
C GLU A 61 -14.91 -5.03 -18.01
N GLY A 62 -14.53 -5.92 -17.09
CA GLY A 62 -13.30 -6.72 -17.17
C GLY A 62 -12.03 -5.99 -16.70
N VAL A 63 -12.14 -4.75 -16.22
CA VAL A 63 -11.03 -4.00 -15.62
C VAL A 63 -11.10 -4.11 -14.10
N ASP A 64 -9.97 -4.41 -13.46
CA ASP A 64 -9.85 -4.38 -12.00
C ASP A 64 -10.00 -2.95 -11.48
N VAL A 65 -11.01 -2.73 -10.65
CA VAL A 65 -11.33 -1.42 -10.05
C VAL A 65 -11.22 -1.43 -8.53
N GLY A 66 -10.91 -2.56 -7.91
CA GLY A 66 -10.88 -2.65 -6.45
C GLY A 66 -10.86 -4.08 -5.93
N SER A 67 -11.09 -4.22 -4.63
CA SER A 67 -11.14 -5.52 -3.98
C SER A 67 -12.21 -5.55 -2.89
N VAL A 68 -12.71 -6.75 -2.60
CA VAL A 68 -13.63 -7.00 -1.50
C VAL A 68 -12.90 -6.75 -0.18
N GLU A 69 -13.32 -5.75 0.58
CA GLU A 69 -12.69 -5.42 1.86
C GLU A 69 -13.09 -6.40 2.97
N ASP A 70 -14.39 -6.66 3.12
CA ASP A 70 -14.96 -7.50 4.18
C ASP A 70 -16.27 -8.16 3.73
N ILE A 71 -16.63 -9.27 4.37
CA ILE A 71 -17.87 -10.03 4.12
C ILE A 71 -18.54 -10.29 5.47
N GLN A 72 -19.75 -9.75 5.64
CA GLN A 72 -20.53 -9.91 6.87
C GLN A 72 -21.79 -10.72 6.59
N LEU A 73 -22.01 -11.74 7.43
CA LEU A 73 -23.26 -12.48 7.49
C LEU A 73 -24.24 -11.69 8.36
N LEU A 74 -25.30 -11.20 7.73
CA LEU A 74 -26.41 -10.59 8.44
C LEU A 74 -27.34 -11.73 8.86
N LEU A 75 -27.40 -11.99 10.16
CA LEU A 75 -28.43 -12.84 10.73
C LEU A 75 -29.64 -11.94 11.03
N ASP A 76 -30.74 -12.19 10.35
CA ASP A 76 -32.07 -11.68 10.72
C ASP A 76 -32.74 -12.62 11.74
#